data_AF-A0A2V2GHX3-F1
#
_entry.id   AF-A0A2V2GHX3-F1
#
_cell.length_a   1.000
_cell.length_b   1.000
_cell.length_c   1.000
_cell.angle_alpha   90.00
_cell.angle_beta   90.00
_cell.angle_gamma   90.00
#
_symmetry.space_group_name_H-M   'P 1'
#
loop_
_entity.id
_entity.type
_entity.pdbx_description
1 polymer ?
#
loop_
_entity_poly.entity_id
_entity_poly.type
_entity_poly.pdbx_seq_one_letter_code
_entity_poly.pdbx_strand_id
1 'polypeptide(L)'
;MAKKKKTATKSAAENKRFQPHFRKAYNGKFTGHPQYVYDEQGREYKVLGITSSPKTNGVLNVRLEHNPEPNNPKTAYVRPKPDSENKGAFGDRLKGWKFSESDKKKVRTIIDTHNKKK
;
A
#
# COMPACT_ATOMS: atom_id res chain seq x y z
N MET A 1 20.64 -31.58 -43.63
CA MET A 1 19.58 -31.95 -42.64
C MET A 1 19.71 -31.02 -41.44
N ALA A 2 18.88 -29.98 -41.37
CA ALA A 2 18.97 -28.94 -40.34
C ALA A 2 18.25 -29.38 -39.05
N LYS A 3 19.00 -29.44 -37.94
CA LYS A 3 18.44 -29.69 -36.60
C LYS A 3 17.58 -28.48 -36.18
N LYS A 4 16.26 -28.65 -36.17
CA LYS A 4 15.29 -27.70 -35.59
C LYS A 4 15.64 -27.43 -34.13
N LYS A 5 16.06 -26.19 -33.81
CA LYS A 5 16.13 -25.68 -32.44
C LYS A 5 14.70 -25.61 -31.89
N LYS A 6 14.40 -26.37 -30.84
CA LYS A 6 13.17 -26.25 -30.06
C LYS A 6 13.22 -24.91 -29.31
N THR A 7 12.54 -23.90 -29.84
CA THR A 7 12.23 -22.68 -29.10
C THR A 7 11.26 -23.04 -27.98
N ALA A 8 11.72 -22.95 -26.74
CA ALA A 8 10.85 -23.02 -25.57
C ALA A 8 9.83 -21.89 -25.64
N THR A 9 8.56 -22.24 -25.88
CA THR A 9 7.43 -21.33 -25.76
C THR A 9 7.33 -20.90 -24.30
N LYS A 10 7.77 -19.66 -24.01
CA LYS A 10 7.53 -18.99 -22.73
C LYS A 10 6.02 -18.89 -22.54
N SER A 11 5.49 -19.70 -21.64
CA SER A 11 4.09 -19.68 -21.20
C SER A 11 3.72 -18.28 -20.69
N ALA A 12 2.59 -17.77 -21.16
CA ALA A 12 1.98 -16.49 -20.84
C ALA A 12 1.49 -16.40 -19.37
N ALA A 13 2.39 -16.57 -18.40
CA ALA A 13 2.21 -16.04 -17.07
C ALA A 13 2.60 -14.55 -17.12
N GLU A 14 1.67 -13.71 -17.57
CA GLU A 14 1.84 -12.26 -17.53
C GLU A 14 2.32 -11.83 -16.14
N ASN A 15 3.45 -11.12 -16.11
CA ASN A 15 3.95 -10.36 -14.98
C ASN A 15 2.90 -9.34 -14.50
N LYS A 16 1.84 -9.78 -13.81
CA LYS A 16 0.93 -8.87 -13.11
C LYS A 16 1.70 -8.22 -11.97
N ARG A 17 2.32 -7.08 -12.28
CA ARG A 17 2.95 -6.21 -11.27
C ARG A 17 1.93 -5.92 -10.18
N PHE A 18 2.34 -6.05 -8.93
CA PHE A 18 1.52 -5.72 -7.78
C PHE A 18 0.93 -4.31 -7.96
N GLN A 19 -0.38 -4.19 -7.76
CA GLN A 19 -1.08 -2.92 -7.86
C GLN A 19 -1.37 -2.42 -6.45
N PRO A 20 -0.79 -1.28 -6.03
CA PRO A 20 -1.10 -0.68 -4.74
C PRO A 20 -2.58 -0.36 -4.60
N HIS A 21 -3.13 -0.57 -3.42
CA HIS A 21 -4.56 -0.40 -3.14
C HIS A 21 -4.82 -0.20 -1.65
N PHE A 22 -6.05 0.15 -1.29
CA PHE A 22 -6.44 0.34 0.09
C PHE A 22 -7.25 -0.85 0.60
N ARG A 23 -7.05 -1.23 1.86
CA ARG A 23 -7.83 -2.26 2.57
C ARG A 23 -8.06 -1.84 4.02
N LYS A 24 -9.13 -2.34 4.65
CA LYS A 24 -9.25 -2.26 6.12
C LYS A 24 -8.54 -3.44 6.75
N ALA A 25 -7.85 -3.19 7.86
CA ALA A 25 -7.22 -4.22 8.67
C ALA A 25 -8.03 -4.45 9.95
N TYR A 26 -8.39 -5.70 10.21
CA TYR A 26 -9.26 -6.14 11.30
C TYR A 26 -8.47 -6.89 12.38
N ASN A 27 -7.40 -6.27 12.87
CA ASN A 27 -6.59 -6.78 13.98
C ASN A 27 -6.50 -5.75 15.11
N GLY A 28 -5.99 -6.17 16.26
CA GLY A 28 -5.80 -5.27 17.42
C GLY A 28 -4.81 -4.12 17.18
N LYS A 29 -3.96 -4.23 16.15
CA LYS A 29 -2.92 -3.25 15.83
C LYS A 29 -3.44 -2.04 15.04
N PHE A 30 -4.33 -2.30 14.08
CA PHE A 30 -4.88 -1.29 13.18
C PHE A 30 -6.34 -0.97 13.46
N THR A 31 -7.03 -1.74 14.30
CA THR A 31 -8.36 -1.43 14.85
C THR A 31 -9.39 -0.98 13.81
N GLY A 32 -9.40 -1.61 12.63
CA GLY A 32 -10.33 -1.29 11.53
C GLY A 32 -9.93 -0.08 10.68
N HIS A 33 -8.80 0.57 10.96
CA HIS A 33 -8.32 1.71 10.18
C HIS A 33 -7.90 1.30 8.77
N PRO A 34 -8.22 2.13 7.75
CA PRO A 34 -7.76 1.91 6.38
C PRO A 34 -6.24 1.93 6.29
N GLN A 35 -5.70 0.98 5.52
CA GLN A 35 -4.29 0.79 5.24
C GLN A 35 -4.07 0.90 3.73
N TYR A 36 -3.05 1.66 3.32
CA TYR A 36 -2.55 1.67 1.96
C TYR A 36 -1.53 0.54 1.79
N VAL A 37 -1.92 -0.49 1.05
CA VAL A 37 -1.06 -1.62 0.68
C VAL A 37 -0.24 -1.24 -0.54
N TYR A 38 1.08 -1.18 -0.39
CA TYR A 38 1.98 -0.75 -1.45
C TYR A 38 2.85 -1.87 -2.03
N ASP A 39 2.96 -2.99 -1.32
CA ASP A 39 3.73 -4.16 -1.73
C ASP A 39 3.19 -5.42 -1.05
N GLU A 40 3.51 -6.58 -1.60
CA GLU A 40 3.21 -7.87 -0.99
C GLU A 40 4.45 -8.78 -0.99
N GLN A 41 4.70 -9.43 0.14
CA GLN A 41 5.82 -10.35 0.30
C GLN A 41 5.32 -11.65 0.92
N GLY A 42 5.26 -12.71 0.11
CA GLY A 42 4.73 -14.00 0.54
C GLY A 42 3.29 -13.89 1.09
N ARG A 43 3.13 -14.12 2.39
CA ARG A 43 1.85 -14.09 3.12
C ARG A 43 1.56 -12.76 3.81
N GLU A 44 2.40 -11.75 3.60
CA GLU A 44 2.27 -10.44 4.24
C GLU A 44 2.04 -9.33 3.20
N TYR A 45 1.35 -8.30 3.65
CA TYR A 45 1.22 -7.02 2.99
C TYR A 45 2.10 -5.99 3.68
N LYS A 46 2.83 -5.19 2.88
CA LYS A 46 3.45 -3.97 3.39
C LYS A 46 2.49 -2.81 3.23
N VAL A 47 2.32 -2.07 4.30
CA VAL A 47 1.25 -1.09 4.44
C VAL A 47 1.69 0.23 5.04
N LEU A 48 0.90 1.27 4.76
CA LEU A 48 0.94 2.56 5.42
C LEU A 48 -0.44 2.88 5.97
N GLY A 49 -0.53 3.17 7.27
CA GLY A 49 -1.81 3.47 7.92
C GLY A 49 -2.34 4.85 7.56
N ILE A 50 -3.64 4.92 7.26
CA ILE A 50 -4.39 6.16 7.09
C ILE A 50 -5.13 6.47 8.38
N THR A 51 -5.07 7.73 8.82
CA THR A 51 -5.67 8.19 10.07
C THR A 51 -6.20 9.61 9.93
N SER A 52 -7.15 9.98 10.79
CA SER A 52 -7.64 11.37 10.91
C SER A 52 -6.81 12.20 11.89
N SER A 53 -5.87 11.58 12.62
CA SER A 53 -5.10 12.26 13.66
C SER A 53 -3.73 12.74 13.16
N PRO A 54 -3.29 13.96 13.52
CA PRO A 54 -1.96 14.47 13.14
C PRO A 54 -0.81 13.76 13.84
N LYS A 55 -1.07 12.99 14.90
CA LYS A 55 -0.07 12.27 15.68
C LYS A 55 -0.58 10.88 16.05
N THR A 56 0.30 9.88 16.01
CA THR A 56 0.02 8.51 16.45
C THR A 56 1.21 7.98 17.23
N ASN A 57 0.98 7.52 18.46
CA ASN A 57 2.02 6.94 19.35
C ASN A 57 3.29 7.80 19.44
N GLY A 58 3.14 9.11 19.68
CA GLY A 58 4.29 10.00 19.79
C GLY A 58 4.85 10.54 18.46
N VAL A 59 4.47 9.96 17.32
CA VAL A 59 5.03 10.28 16.00
C VAL A 59 4.08 11.19 15.21
N LEU A 60 4.61 12.26 14.62
CA LEU A 60 3.85 13.15 13.73
C LEU A 60 3.54 12.44 12.41
N ASN A 61 2.28 12.51 11.99
CA ASN A 61 1.80 11.95 10.74
C ASN A 61 1.90 12.96 9.60
N VAL A 62 2.06 12.47 8.38
CA VAL A 62 2.18 13.31 7.19
C VAL A 62 0.79 13.67 6.71
N ARG A 63 0.47 14.97 6.69
CA ARG A 63 -0.81 15.48 6.21
C ARG A 63 -0.96 15.24 4.70
N LEU A 64 -2.12 14.70 4.33
CA LEU A 64 -2.53 14.54 2.95
C LEU A 64 -3.25 15.80 2.47
N GLU A 65 -3.04 16.17 1.21
CA GLU A 65 -3.79 17.27 0.58
C GLU A 65 -5.27 16.90 0.47
N HIS A 66 -5.55 15.65 0.08
CA HIS A 66 -6.90 15.13 -0.06
C HIS A 66 -7.06 13.83 0.71
N ASN A 67 -8.27 13.62 1.24
CA ASN A 67 -8.63 12.34 1.82
C ASN A 67 -8.65 11.27 0.72
N PRO A 68 -7.97 10.13 0.90
CA PRO A 68 -8.03 9.05 -0.07
C PRO A 68 -9.40 8.38 -0.12
N GLU A 69 -10.25 8.56 0.91
CA GLU A 69 -11.63 8.13 0.91
C GLU A 69 -12.48 8.96 -0.07
N PRO A 70 -13.21 8.33 -1.01
CA PRO A 70 -14.02 9.07 -1.97
C PRO A 70 -15.12 9.87 -1.26
N ASN A 71 -15.35 11.09 -1.74
CA ASN A 71 -16.38 12.02 -1.24
C ASN A 71 -16.19 12.44 0.24
N ASN A 72 -15.00 12.25 0.82
CA ASN A 72 -14.72 12.68 2.18
C ASN A 72 -13.88 13.97 2.19
N PRO A 73 -14.45 15.12 2.61
CA PRO A 73 -13.71 16.39 2.67
C PRO A 73 -12.83 16.52 3.92
N LYS A 74 -12.88 15.57 4.85
CA LYS A 74 -12.13 15.65 6.11
C LYS A 74 -10.64 15.45 5.86
N THR A 75 -9.82 16.17 6.64
CA THR A 75 -8.37 15.97 6.63
C THR A 75 -8.00 14.53 6.99
N ALA A 76 -7.08 13.97 6.22
CA ALA A 76 -6.47 12.68 6.49
C ALA A 76 -4.95 12.81 6.55
N TYR A 77 -4.33 11.85 7.22
CA TYR A 77 -2.90 11.74 7.39
C TYR A 77 -2.45 10.33 7.06
N VAL A 78 -1.22 10.21 6.58
CA VAL A 78 -0.53 8.93 6.43
C VAL A 78 0.53 8.80 7.51
N ARG A 79 0.60 7.63 8.14
CA ARG A 79 1.64 7.31 9.13
C ARG A 79 3.01 7.25 8.43
N PRO A 80 4.08 7.87 8.97
CA PRO A 80 5.38 7.93 8.29
C PRO A 80 6.21 6.65 8.45
N LYS A 81 5.70 5.66 9.19
CA LYS A 81 6.35 4.38 9.43
C LYS A 81 5.55 3.30 8.71
N PRO A 82 6.09 2.73 7.61
CA PRO A 82 5.51 1.54 7.01
C PRO A 82 5.49 0.37 8.00
N ASP A 83 4.56 -0.54 7.76
CA ASP A 83 4.37 -1.72 8.58
C ASP A 83 4.13 -2.94 7.69
N SER A 84 4.26 -4.14 8.26
CA SER A 84 3.94 -5.40 7.59
C SER A 84 2.93 -6.18 8.42
N GLU A 85 1.99 -6.83 7.76
CA GLU A 85 0.98 -7.66 8.42
C GLU A 85 0.48 -8.77 7.50
N ASN A 86 0.04 -9.88 8.09
CA ASN A 86 -0.51 -11.02 7.36
C ASN A 86 -1.73 -10.63 6.52
N LYS A 87 -1.77 -11.12 5.28
CA LYS A 87 -2.88 -10.85 4.34
C LYS A 87 -4.26 -11.22 4.91
N GLY A 88 -4.33 -12.24 5.77
CA GLY A 88 -5.57 -12.68 6.43
C GLY A 88 -6.14 -11.66 7.43
N ALA A 89 -5.36 -10.68 7.87
CA ALA A 89 -5.85 -9.60 8.72
C ALA A 89 -6.61 -8.52 7.93
N PHE A 90 -6.59 -8.56 6.60
CA PHE A 90 -7.19 -7.53 5.75
C PHE A 90 -8.45 -8.05 5.08
N GLY A 91 -9.50 -7.22 5.07
CA GLY A 91 -10.68 -7.49 4.25
C GLY A 91 -10.51 -7.00 2.81
N ASP A 92 -11.64 -6.77 2.15
CA ASP A 92 -11.67 -6.40 0.74
C ASP A 92 -10.99 -5.07 0.41
N ARG A 93 -10.66 -4.93 -0.88
CA ARG A 93 -10.15 -3.67 -1.44
C ARG A 93 -11.21 -2.58 -1.30
N LEU A 94 -10.81 -1.42 -0.80
CA LEU A 94 -11.68 -0.26 -0.69
C LEU A 94 -11.83 0.39 -2.08
N LYS A 95 -13.05 0.32 -2.63
CA LYS A 95 -13.37 0.82 -3.98
C LYS A 95 -13.35 2.35 -4.01
N GLY A 96 -12.74 2.91 -5.05
CA GLY A 96 -12.66 4.37 -5.26
C GLY A 96 -11.60 5.07 -4.42
N TRP A 97 -10.95 4.37 -3.49
CA TRP A 97 -9.90 4.96 -2.66
C TRP A 97 -8.63 5.20 -3.47
N LYS A 98 -8.12 6.43 -3.43
CA LYS A 98 -6.92 6.82 -4.18
C LYS A 98 -6.26 8.04 -3.56
N PHE A 99 -4.93 8.10 -3.61
CA PHE A 99 -4.23 9.34 -3.32
C PHE A 99 -4.34 10.33 -4.49
N SER A 100 -4.29 11.62 -4.17
CA SER A 100 -4.01 12.68 -5.14
C SER A 100 -2.60 12.52 -5.73
N GLU A 101 -2.33 13.08 -6.91
CA GLU A 101 -0.98 13.00 -7.52
C GLU A 101 0.12 13.59 -6.61
N SER A 102 -0.19 14.68 -5.90
CA SER A 102 0.73 15.28 -4.93
C SER A 102 1.00 14.34 -3.75
N ASP A 103 -0.05 13.69 -3.22
CA ASP A 103 0.09 12.78 -2.08
C ASP A 103 0.78 11.46 -2.46
N LYS A 104 0.60 10.98 -3.70
CA LYS A 104 1.35 9.82 -4.22
C LYS A 104 2.87 10.04 -4.11
N LYS A 105 3.35 11.25 -4.42
CA LYS A 105 4.78 11.60 -4.29
C LYS A 105 5.22 11.56 -2.82
N LYS A 106 4.44 12.13 -1.91
CA LYS A 106 4.73 12.09 -0.45
C LYS A 106 4.83 10.65 0.06
N VAL A 107 3.83 9.82 -0.29
CA VAL A 107 3.75 8.41 0.10
C VAL A 107 4.93 7.62 -0.46
N ARG A 108 5.30 7.83 -1.72
CA ARG A 108 6.48 7.20 -2.33
C ARG A 108 7.76 7.56 -1.59
N THR A 109 7.96 8.83 -1.26
CA THR A 109 9.14 9.27 -0.49
C THR A 109 9.22 8.57 0.87
N ILE A 110 8.10 8.41 1.58
CA ILE A 110 8.04 7.67 2.86
C ILE A 110 8.52 6.23 2.67
N ILE A 111 8.01 5.54 1.65
CA ILE A 111 8.37 4.15 1.34
C ILE A 111 9.86 4.04 0.98
N ASP A 112 10.34 4.91 0.08
CA ASP A 112 11.73 4.90 -0.39
C ASP A 112 12.71 5.20 0.75
N THR A 113 12.40 6.18 1.61
CA THR A 113 13.22 6.49 2.80
C THR A 113 13.24 5.34 3.79
N HIS A 114 12.12 4.63 4.00
CA HIS A 114 12.10 3.47 4.88
C HIS A 114 12.91 2.31 4.32
N ASN A 115 12.78 2.01 3.03
CA ASN A 115 13.50 0.92 2.38
C ASN A 115 15.01 1.15 2.32
N LYS A 116 15.48 2.41 2.18
CA LYS A 116 16.92 2.75 2.21
C LYS A 116 17.56 2.63 3.59
N LYS A 117 16.77 2.70 4.66
CA LYS A 117 17.25 2.60 6.04
C LYS A 117 17.34 1.17 6.56
N LYS A 118 16.79 0.20 5.82
CA LYS A 118 16.94 -1.23 6.09
C LYS A 118 18.17 -1.77 5.36
#